data_AF-A0A2W4QMG5-F1
#
_entry.id   AF-A0A2W4QMG5-F1
#
_cell.length_a   1.000
_cell.length_b   1.000
_cell.length_c   1.000
_cell.angle_alpha   90.00
_cell.angle_beta   90.00
_cell.angle_gamma   90.00
#
_symmetry.space_group_name_H-M   'P 1'
#
loop_
_entity.id
_entity.type
_entity.pdbx_description
1 polymer ?
#
loop_
_entity_poly.entity_id
_entity_poly.type
_entity_poly.pdbx_seq_one_letter_code
_entity_poly.pdbx_strand_id
1 'polypeptide(L)'
;MSTLSVRVRNPFVLKGSLEVVLEVARMDLANAEIEEIRGLLVAIPNSVRPAELEIPLAGAHAALLAVRYFNQSRTRHWLREEMLSALAELERALERHLRDATQDD
;
A
#
# COMPACT_ATOMS: atom_id res chain seq x y z
N MET A 1 4.78 19.29 -1.17
CA MET A 1 4.10 18.04 -0.82
C MET A 1 5.11 16.92 -1.02
N SER A 2 5.44 16.18 0.03
CA SER A 2 6.47 15.13 -0.05
C SER A 2 5.91 13.87 -0.70
N THR A 3 6.61 13.33 -1.69
CA THR A 3 6.29 12.06 -2.36
C THR A 3 7.42 11.06 -2.12
N LEU A 4 7.06 9.77 -2.09
CA LEU A 4 7.97 8.64 -1.94
C LEU A 4 8.03 7.86 -3.25
N SER A 5 9.22 7.60 -3.78
CA SER A 5 9.40 6.71 -4.92
C SER A 5 9.57 5.28 -4.43
N VAL A 6 8.63 4.39 -4.78
CA VAL A 6 8.65 2.98 -4.40
C VAL A 6 8.72 2.08 -5.61
N ARG A 7 9.77 1.28 -5.69
CA ARG A 7 9.90 0.22 -6.70
C ARG A 7 8.99 -0.96 -6.38
N VAL A 8 8.08 -1.28 -7.28
CA VAL A 8 7.16 -2.41 -7.20
C VAL A 8 7.50 -3.45 -8.25
N ARG A 9 7.66 -4.72 -7.84
CA ARG A 9 8.03 -5.81 -8.75
C ARG A 9 6.91 -6.21 -9.71
N ASN A 10 5.69 -6.29 -9.19
CA ASN A 10 4.50 -6.65 -9.97
C ASN A 10 3.33 -5.73 -9.57
N PRO A 11 3.16 -4.61 -10.27
CA PRO A 11 2.08 -3.65 -10.03
C PRO A 11 0.69 -4.27 -10.10
N PHE A 12 0.45 -5.22 -11.01
CA PHE A 12 -0.84 -5.91 -11.14
C PHE A 12 -1.22 -6.65 -9.85
N VAL A 13 -0.28 -7.43 -9.31
CA VAL A 13 -0.49 -8.16 -8.05
C VAL A 13 -0.67 -7.18 -6.90
N LEU A 14 0.16 -6.14 -6.81
CA LEU A 14 0.04 -5.14 -5.75
C LEU A 14 -1.33 -4.45 -5.78
N LYS A 15 -1.82 -4.07 -6.96
CA LYS A 15 -3.13 -3.43 -7.13
C LYS A 15 -4.25 -4.32 -6.60
N GLY A 16 -4.31 -5.57 -7.06
CA GLY A 16 -5.33 -6.53 -6.58
C GLY A 16 -5.21 -6.81 -5.08
N SER A 17 -3.98 -6.87 -4.54
CA SER A 17 -3.77 -7.00 -3.09
C SER A 17 -4.31 -5.81 -2.31
N LEU A 18 -4.03 -4.58 -2.77
CA LEU A 18 -4.49 -3.36 -2.11
C LEU A 18 -6.01 -3.17 -2.22
N GLU A 19 -6.64 -3.63 -3.30
CA GLU A 19 -8.11 -3.64 -3.42
C GLU A 19 -8.74 -4.51 -2.32
N VAL A 20 -8.20 -5.72 -2.10
CA VAL A 20 -8.66 -6.60 -1.01
C VAL A 20 -8.40 -5.98 0.36
N VAL A 21 -7.21 -5.40 0.57
CA VAL A 21 -6.87 -4.71 1.83
C VAL A 21 -7.83 -3.56 2.11
N LEU A 22 -8.13 -2.73 1.10
CA LEU A 22 -9.06 -1.61 1.23
C LEU A 22 -10.45 -2.10 1.62
N GLU A 23 -10.96 -3.15 0.98
CA GLU A 23 -12.28 -3.67 1.30
C GLU A 23 -12.35 -4.22 2.74
N VAL A 24 -11.31 -4.92 3.18
CA VAL A 24 -11.24 -5.46 4.56
C VAL A 24 -11.11 -4.35 5.61
N ALA A 25 -10.27 -3.34 5.35
CA ALA A 25 -9.99 -2.27 6.31
C ALA A 25 -11.03 -1.13 6.27
N ARG A 26 -11.96 -1.15 5.31
CA ARG A 26 -12.85 -0.02 5.00
C ARG A 26 -13.64 0.52 6.18
N MET A 27 -14.10 -0.36 7.08
CA MET A 27 -14.92 0.04 8.22
C MET A 27 -14.10 0.68 9.35
N ASP A 28 -12.78 0.46 9.35
CA ASP A 28 -11.85 0.94 10.38
C ASP A 28 -11.08 2.19 9.93
N LEU A 29 -11.16 2.54 8.63
CA LEU A 29 -10.54 3.73 8.05
C LEU A 29 -11.50 4.92 8.02
N ALA A 30 -10.96 6.12 8.21
CA ALA A 30 -11.65 7.36 7.90
C ALA A 30 -11.78 7.56 6.38
N ASN A 31 -12.79 8.33 5.96
CA ASN A 31 -13.05 8.61 4.54
C ASN A 31 -11.84 9.20 3.82
N ALA A 32 -11.03 10.03 4.49
CA ALA A 32 -9.83 10.60 3.90
C ALA A 32 -8.81 9.51 3.54
N GLU A 33 -8.56 8.54 4.42
CA GLU A 33 -7.64 7.43 4.12
C GLU A 33 -8.16 6.53 3.00
N ILE A 34 -9.48 6.30 2.96
CA ILE A 34 -10.12 5.54 1.87
C ILE A 34 -9.87 6.22 0.52
N GLU A 35 -10.03 7.54 0.43
CA GLU A 35 -9.80 8.29 -0.81
C GLU A 35 -8.33 8.32 -1.20
N GLU A 36 -7.40 8.43 -0.24
CA GLU A 36 -5.96 8.33 -0.51
C GLU A 36 -5.58 6.96 -1.10
N ILE A 37 -6.12 5.86 -0.56
CA ILE A 37 -5.86 4.51 -1.09
C ILE A 37 -6.50 4.34 -2.47
N ARG A 38 -7.71 4.88 -2.71
CA ARG A 38 -8.33 4.88 -4.04
C ARG A 38 -7.49 5.64 -5.06
N GLY A 39 -6.97 6.81 -4.68
CA GLY A 39 -6.04 7.57 -5.51
C GLY A 39 -4.80 6.75 -5.86
N LEU A 40 -4.22 6.06 -4.87
CA LEU A 40 -3.10 5.16 -5.08
C LEU A 40 -3.45 4.02 -6.04
N LEU A 41 -4.59 3.34 -5.87
CA LEU A 41 -5.05 2.26 -6.74
C LEU A 41 -5.21 2.71 -8.20
N VAL A 42 -5.65 3.94 -8.43
CA VAL A 42 -5.73 4.53 -9.77
C VAL A 42 -4.34 4.76 -10.37
N ALA A 43 -3.38 5.20 -9.55
CA ALA A 43 -2.01 5.46 -9.99
C ALA A 43 -1.19 4.19 -10.29
N ILE A 44 -1.53 3.04 -9.70
CA ILE A 44 -0.82 1.77 -9.95
C ILE A 44 -1.10 1.30 -11.40
N PRO A 45 -0.05 1.14 -12.23
CA PRO A 45 -0.21 0.72 -13.61
C PRO A 45 -0.69 -0.73 -13.69
N ASN A 46 -1.53 -1.01 -14.70
CA ASN A 46 -1.98 -2.36 -15.01
C ASN A 46 -0.88 -3.13 -15.77
N SER A 47 0.18 -3.51 -15.06
CA SER A 47 1.38 -4.13 -15.63
C SER A 47 1.92 -5.22 -14.72
N VAL A 48 2.43 -6.30 -15.32
CA VAL A 48 3.18 -7.34 -14.61
C VAL A 48 4.69 -7.05 -14.55
N ARG A 49 5.16 -6.02 -15.27
CA ARG A 49 6.57 -5.60 -15.26
C ARG A 49 6.84 -4.67 -14.06
N PRO A 50 8.05 -4.70 -13.49
CA PRO A 50 8.42 -3.78 -12.42
C PRO A 50 8.20 -2.32 -12.82
N ALA A 51 7.77 -1.50 -11.87
CA ALA A 51 7.54 -0.07 -12.04
C ALA A 51 7.94 0.71 -10.78
N GLU A 52 8.35 1.96 -10.96
CA GLU A 52 8.48 2.92 -9.86
C GLU A 52 7.13 3.61 -9.67
N LEU A 53 6.68 3.72 -8.41
CA LEU A 53 5.46 4.42 -8.04
C LEU A 53 5.79 5.66 -7.22
N GLU A 54 5.27 6.80 -7.64
CA GLU A 54 5.28 8.02 -6.82
C GLU A 54 4.07 7.99 -5.89
N ILE A 55 4.32 7.90 -4.59
CA ILE A 55 3.29 7.76 -3.56
C ILE A 55 3.33 9.01 -2.66
N PRO A 56 2.27 9.83 -2.63
CA PRO A 56 2.17 10.93 -1.68
C PRO A 56 2.26 10.44 -0.23
N LEU A 57 2.83 11.24 0.66
CA LEU A 57 2.99 10.88 2.07
C LEU A 57 1.66 10.46 2.73
N ALA A 58 0.57 11.15 2.41
CA ALA A 58 -0.78 10.79 2.88
C ALA A 58 -1.22 9.40 2.41
N GLY A 59 -1.05 9.11 1.12
CA GLY A 59 -1.25 7.77 0.55
C GLY A 59 -0.39 6.68 1.17
N ALA A 60 0.87 6.99 1.51
CA ALA A 60 1.76 6.07 2.20
C ALA A 60 1.26 5.72 3.61
N HIS A 61 0.86 6.73 4.40
CA HIS A 61 0.30 6.53 5.73
C HIS A 61 -1.02 5.74 5.68
N ALA A 62 -1.93 6.10 4.76
CA ALA A 62 -3.20 5.41 4.58
C ALA A 62 -3.00 3.94 4.19
N ALA A 63 -2.09 3.66 3.24
CA ALA A 63 -1.76 2.30 2.83
C ALA A 63 -1.18 1.47 3.99
N LEU A 64 -0.26 2.03 4.79
CA LEU A 64 0.29 1.34 5.97
C LEU A 64 -0.77 1.04 7.01
N LEU A 65 -1.66 2.00 7.29
CA LEU A 65 -2.76 1.80 8.24
C LEU A 65 -3.70 0.69 7.77
N ALA A 66 -4.09 0.71 6.50
CA ALA A 66 -4.94 -0.32 5.91
C ALA A 66 -4.29 -1.72 5.94
N VAL A 67 -3.00 -1.81 5.61
CA VAL A 67 -2.24 -3.08 5.69
C VAL A 67 -2.19 -3.61 7.12
N ARG A 68 -2.04 -2.73 8.12
CA ARG A 68 -2.09 -3.14 9.55
C ARG A 68 -3.44 -3.70 9.95
N TYR A 69 -4.54 -3.06 9.56
CA TYR A 69 -5.89 -3.59 9.81
C TYR A 69 -6.13 -4.92 9.09
N PHE A 70 -5.75 -5.00 7.81
CA PHE A 70 -5.80 -6.25 7.06
C PHE A 70 -4.98 -7.37 7.72
N ASN A 71 -3.80 -7.06 8.27
CA ASN A 71 -2.94 -8.04 8.92
C ASN A 71 -3.57 -8.64 10.20
N GLN A 72 -4.50 -7.93 10.83
CA GLN A 72 -5.26 -8.40 12.00
C GLN A 72 -6.54 -9.16 11.60
N SER A 73 -6.93 -9.11 10.33
CA SER A 73 -8.14 -9.76 9.82
C SER A 73 -7.93 -11.25 9.54
N ARG A 74 -8.98 -12.05 9.76
CA ARG A 74 -9.02 -13.47 9.37
C ARG A 74 -8.88 -13.65 7.85
N THR A 75 -9.25 -12.65 7.04
CA THR A 75 -9.16 -12.68 5.58
C THR A 75 -7.73 -12.90 5.09
N ARG A 76 -6.73 -12.44 5.87
CA ARG A 76 -5.31 -12.64 5.57
C ARG A 76 -4.95 -14.11 5.30
N HIS A 77 -5.55 -15.04 6.05
CA HIS A 77 -5.25 -16.48 5.91
C HIS A 77 -5.74 -17.09 4.60
N TRP A 78 -6.59 -16.39 3.86
CA TRP A 78 -7.16 -16.84 2.60
C TRP A 78 -6.49 -16.19 1.39
N LEU A 79 -5.60 -15.21 1.61
CA LEU A 79 -4.92 -14.51 0.54
C LEU A 79 -3.74 -15.34 0.01
N ARG A 80 -3.52 -15.28 -1.31
CA ARG A 80 -2.40 -15.96 -1.94
C ARG A 80 -1.06 -15.43 -1.45
N GLU A 81 -0.06 -16.30 -1.37
CA GLU A 81 1.29 -15.94 -0.92
C GLU A 81 1.93 -14.81 -1.75
N GLU A 82 1.71 -14.80 -3.06
CA GLU A 82 2.19 -13.75 -3.97
C GLU A 82 1.63 -12.37 -3.59
N MET A 83 0.36 -12.32 -3.16
CA MET A 83 -0.33 -11.10 -2.78
C MET A 83 0.17 -10.60 -1.43
N LEU A 84 0.32 -11.51 -0.46
CA LEU A 84 0.91 -11.21 0.84
C LEU A 84 2.36 -10.70 0.70
N SER A 85 3.13 -11.30 -0.21
CA SER A 85 4.50 -10.88 -0.50
C SER A 85 4.55 -9.48 -1.09
N ALA A 86 3.67 -9.16 -2.04
CA ALA A 86 3.56 -7.81 -2.61
C ALA A 86 3.20 -6.76 -1.54
N LEU A 87 2.29 -7.06 -0.63
CA LEU A 87 1.93 -6.17 0.48
C LEU A 87 3.10 -5.97 1.45
N ALA A 88 3.81 -7.04 1.82
CA ALA A 88 4.96 -6.97 2.71
C ALA A 88 6.16 -6.24 2.07
N GLU A 89 6.33 -6.33 0.75
CA GLU A 89 7.31 -5.52 0.02
C GLU A 89 6.95 -4.03 0.04
N LEU A 90 5.68 -3.69 -0.20
CA LEU A 90 5.20 -2.30 -0.11
C LEU A 90 5.37 -1.75 1.32
N GLU A 91 4.88 -2.46 2.33
CA GLU A 91 4.97 -2.05 3.74
C GLU A 91 6.41 -1.72 4.14
N ARG A 92 7.35 -2.63 3.84
CA ARG A 92 8.78 -2.41 4.11
C ARG A 92 9.37 -1.22 3.35
N ALA A 93 8.93 -0.98 2.11
CA ALA A 93 9.40 0.17 1.34
C ALA A 93 8.92 1.48 1.98
N LEU A 94 7.64 1.58 2.29
CA LEU A 94 7.04 2.76 2.91
C LEU A 94 7.63 3.05 4.29
N GLU A 95 7.79 2.02 5.14
CA GLU A 95 8.36 2.20 6.47
C GLU A 95 9.83 2.65 6.48
N ARG A 96 10.63 2.25 5.48
CA ARG A 96 12.01 2.74 5.35
C ARG A 96 12.00 4.21 4.98
N HIS A 97 11.26 4.58 3.94
CA HIS A 97 11.20 5.96 3.48
C HIS A 97 10.64 6.92 4.54
N LEU A 98 9.64 6.50 5.32
CA LEU A 98 9.13 7.31 6.43
C LEU A 98 10.17 7.50 7.54
N ARG A 99 10.93 6.45 7.87
CA ARG A 99 12.02 6.55 8.85
C ARG A 99 13.10 7.51 8.37
N ASP A 100 13.52 7.39 7.13
CA ASP A 100 14.54 8.25 6.53
C ASP A 100 14.07 9.72 6.51
N ALA A 101 12.80 9.96 6.12
CA ALA A 101 12.21 11.30 6.12
C ALA A 101 12.09 11.94 7.52
N THR A 102 12.11 11.14 8.60
CA THR A 102 12.07 11.66 9.98
C THR A 102 13.48 11.90 10.56
N GLN A 103 14.54 11.46 9.89
CA GLN A 103 15.93 11.64 10.31
C GLN A 103 16.60 12.87 9.68
N ASP A 104 16.02 13.41 8.60
CA ASP A 104 16.50 14.59 7.88
C ASP A 104 15.91 15.93 8.38
N ASP A 105 15.06 15.89 9.42
CA ASP A 105 14.50 17.06 10.15
C ASP A 105 15.21 17.27 11.51
#